data_AF-A0A7Y6NPD6-F1
#
_entry.id   AF-A0A7Y6NPD6-F1
#
_cell.length_a   1.000
_cell.length_b   1.000
_cell.length_c   1.000
_cell.angle_alpha   90.00
_cell.angle_beta   90.00
_cell.angle_gamma   90.00
#
_symmetry.space_group_name_H-M   'P 1'
#
loop_
_entity.id
_entity.type
_entity.pdbx_description
1 polymer ?
#
loop_
_entity_poly.entity_id
_entity_poly.type
_entity_poly.pdbx_seq_one_letter_code
_entity_poly.pdbx_strand_id
1 'polypeptide(L)'
;MPIAPAPTGAAAAAVPAPAPPAAATLAPPATGITRDARGDIASATASSPGIAGSYVIPAEPRADESNAVRARTQPGNNAPFWRQVRNSGNAQGTVNLPGAERGVLVQAFTQYPGSRYTTAGEAWRQVRNNWIIPYGGALIVITVFALGIFYWRRGPIGGHEPHTGRVIERFTPFERAAHWANALAFVVLAISGMVMAFGKFVLLPLTGSVLFGWLTYALKTVHNFVGPLFVVSLLVMIVGFIRSNLPARGDLHWIRRGGGLFGGAEPPSHRFNAGEKLVFWFGVLLLGLVVVASGLALDMLLPGLAYTRGDMHVAHMIHAVAAALMIAVFLGHIYLGTIGMRGAYAAMKTGYVDEGWAEAHHRYWYDDIRAGKIPAERSRRGRGGRVEQPAA
;
A
#
# COMPACT_ATOMS: atom_id res chain seq x y z
N MET A 1 -14.86 7.26 52.52
CA MET A 1 -13.93 8.40 52.71
C MET A 1 -14.30 9.47 51.70
N PRO A 2 -14.70 10.67 52.14
CA PRO A 2 -15.20 11.74 51.27
C PRO A 2 -14.04 12.50 50.61
N ILE A 3 -14.27 12.94 49.37
CA ILE A 3 -13.34 13.74 48.56
C ILE A 3 -13.47 15.21 48.99
N ALA A 4 -12.37 15.81 49.44
CA ALA A 4 -12.26 17.23 49.73
C ALA A 4 -11.91 18.03 48.44
N PRO A 5 -12.33 19.30 48.32
CA PRO A 5 -12.17 20.10 47.09
C PRO A 5 -10.76 20.70 46.95
N ALA A 6 -10.37 20.94 45.70
CA ALA A 6 -9.09 21.54 45.32
C ALA A 6 -8.99 23.03 45.73
N PRO A 7 -7.80 23.53 46.13
CA PRO A 7 -7.58 24.94 46.37
C PRO A 7 -7.44 25.73 45.07
N THR A 8 -8.09 26.89 45.05
CA THR A 8 -8.03 27.96 44.07
C THR A 8 -6.74 28.78 44.20
N GLY A 9 -6.22 29.25 43.06
CA GLY A 9 -5.49 30.52 42.95
C GLY A 9 -4.00 30.52 43.31
N ALA A 10 -3.14 30.26 42.32
CA ALA A 10 -1.79 30.83 42.29
C ALA A 10 -1.61 31.54 40.94
N ALA A 11 -1.48 32.87 41.00
CA ALA A 11 -1.21 33.71 39.84
C ALA A 11 0.17 33.37 39.27
N ALA A 12 0.22 32.89 38.02
CA ALA A 12 1.47 32.73 37.29
C ALA A 12 1.97 34.11 36.85
N ALA A 13 3.12 34.52 37.37
CA ALA A 13 3.83 35.69 36.87
C ALA A 13 4.27 35.45 35.41
N ALA A 14 3.85 36.32 34.51
CA ALA A 14 4.22 36.25 33.10
C ALA A 14 5.70 36.58 32.92
N VAL A 15 6.46 35.63 32.35
CA VAL A 15 7.81 35.86 31.84
C VAL A 15 7.68 36.60 30.49
N PRO A 16 8.34 37.75 30.27
CA PRO A 16 8.23 38.45 29.00
C PRO A 16 8.92 37.65 27.88
N ALA A 17 8.26 37.58 26.73
CA ALA A 17 8.81 36.94 25.53
C ALA A 17 10.04 37.71 25.01
N PRO A 18 11.09 37.02 24.50
CA PRO A 18 12.20 37.69 23.86
C PRO A 18 11.76 38.39 22.57
N ALA A 19 12.25 39.60 22.35
CA ALA A 19 11.95 40.40 21.17
C ALA A 19 12.35 39.69 19.86
N PRO A 20 11.57 39.85 18.78
CA PRO A 20 11.92 39.27 17.48
C PRO A 20 13.20 39.92 16.94
N PRO A 21 14.07 39.18 16.22
CA PRO A 21 15.22 39.78 15.57
C PRO A 21 14.75 40.75 14.47
N ALA A 22 15.41 41.90 14.37
CA ALA A 22 15.13 42.91 13.37
C ALA A 22 15.19 42.30 11.96
N ALA A 23 14.14 42.52 11.18
CA ALA A 23 14.08 42.11 9.78
C ALA A 23 15.20 42.82 8.99
N ALA A 24 16.16 42.06 8.48
CA ALA A 24 17.14 42.57 7.55
C ALA A 24 16.43 42.85 6.22
N THR A 25 16.28 44.14 5.89
CA THR A 25 15.80 44.60 4.58
C THR A 25 16.82 44.18 3.52
N LEU A 26 16.45 43.26 2.63
CA LEU A 26 17.26 42.92 1.46
C LEU A 26 17.20 44.09 0.47
N ALA A 27 18.34 44.73 0.20
CA ALA A 27 18.48 45.62 -0.94
C ALA A 27 18.50 44.82 -2.24
N PRO A 28 17.84 45.29 -3.32
CA PRO A 28 17.81 44.58 -4.59
C PRO A 28 19.20 44.59 -5.26
N PRO A 29 19.57 43.57 -6.05
CA PRO A 29 20.79 43.61 -6.84
C PRO A 29 20.65 44.64 -7.96
N ALA A 30 21.59 45.57 -8.05
CA ALA A 30 21.70 46.48 -9.19
C ALA A 30 22.26 45.73 -10.40
N THR A 31 21.39 45.12 -11.20
CA THR A 31 21.74 44.64 -12.55
C THR A 31 21.11 45.56 -13.58
N GLY A 32 21.83 46.60 -13.96
CA GLY A 32 21.56 47.38 -15.17
C GLY A 32 22.56 47.02 -16.25
N ILE A 33 22.16 46.17 -17.21
CA ILE A 33 22.86 46.05 -18.49
C ILE A 33 22.10 46.92 -19.49
N THR A 34 22.66 48.04 -19.91
CA THR A 34 22.18 48.80 -21.07
C THR A 34 23.07 48.47 -22.27
N ARG A 35 22.46 47.97 -23.36
CA ARG A 35 23.12 47.84 -24.67
C ARG A 35 22.88 49.12 -25.47
N ASP A 36 23.90 49.61 -26.16
CA ASP A 36 23.70 50.61 -27.21
C ASP A 36 23.42 49.95 -28.57
N ALA A 37 22.99 50.76 -29.54
CA ALA A 37 22.44 50.35 -30.83
C ALA A 37 23.47 49.87 -31.86
N ARG A 38 24.71 49.53 -31.49
CA ARG A 38 25.71 48.96 -32.42
C ARG A 38 26.31 47.61 -32.03
N GLY A 39 25.93 47.05 -30.89
CA GLY A 39 26.20 45.63 -30.58
C GLY A 39 27.63 45.29 -30.18
N ASP A 40 28.49 46.27 -29.90
CA ASP A 40 29.85 46.02 -29.42
C ASP A 40 29.95 46.09 -27.88
N ILE A 41 30.65 45.13 -27.28
CA ILE A 41 30.88 45.05 -25.83
C ILE A 41 32.15 45.86 -25.50
N ALA A 42 32.00 47.14 -25.17
CA ALA A 42 33.10 47.93 -24.64
C ALA A 42 33.26 47.66 -23.13
N SER A 43 34.39 47.08 -22.72
CA SER A 43 34.83 47.08 -21.32
C SER A 43 35.16 48.51 -20.90
N ALA A 44 34.18 49.23 -20.41
CA ALA A 44 34.39 50.50 -19.74
C ALA A 44 34.94 50.24 -18.33
N THR A 45 36.25 50.45 -18.14
CA THR A 45 36.83 50.74 -16.83
C THR A 45 36.23 52.04 -16.30
N ALA A 46 35.10 51.92 -15.58
CA ALA A 46 34.50 53.02 -14.86
C ALA A 46 35.23 53.22 -13.53
N SER A 47 36.21 54.13 -13.53
CA SER A 47 36.72 54.75 -12.32
C SER A 47 35.64 55.69 -11.75
N SER A 48 34.85 55.17 -10.81
CA SER A 48 33.90 55.94 -10.02
C SER A 48 34.61 56.78 -8.94
N PRO A 49 34.23 58.05 -8.73
CA PRO A 49 34.76 58.84 -7.63
C PRO A 49 34.09 58.41 -6.31
N GLY A 50 34.91 57.93 -5.36
CA GLY A 50 34.68 58.03 -3.92
C GLY A 50 33.44 57.34 -3.33
N ILE A 51 33.47 56.01 -3.22
CA ILE A 51 33.13 55.34 -1.95
C ILE A 51 34.29 54.42 -1.62
N ALA A 52 35.12 54.84 -0.67
CA ALA A 52 36.14 54.00 -0.05
C ALA A 52 35.45 52.97 0.85
N GLY A 53 34.82 51.97 0.24
CA GLY A 53 34.41 50.74 0.89
C GLY A 53 35.16 49.63 0.21
N SER A 54 36.28 49.20 0.79
CA SER A 54 36.94 47.97 0.38
C SER A 54 35.90 46.86 0.39
N TYR A 55 35.54 46.33 -0.79
CA TYR A 55 34.89 45.03 -0.84
C TYR A 55 35.94 44.02 -0.38
N VAL A 56 36.04 43.84 0.93
CA VAL A 56 36.86 42.81 1.55
C VAL A 56 36.19 41.50 1.20
N ILE A 57 36.79 40.72 0.31
CA ILE A 57 36.40 39.33 0.11
C ILE A 57 36.49 38.68 1.49
N PRO A 58 35.38 38.20 2.08
CA PRO A 58 35.42 37.57 3.39
C PRO A 58 36.43 36.42 3.34
N ALA A 59 37.28 36.31 4.37
CA ALA A 59 38.25 35.22 4.44
C ALA A 59 37.54 33.87 4.27
N GLU A 60 38.15 32.89 3.60
CA GLU A 60 37.56 31.55 3.47
C GLU A 60 37.28 30.96 4.86
N PRO A 61 36.13 30.29 5.08
CA PRO A 61 35.81 29.68 6.36
C PRO A 61 36.87 28.66 6.77
N ARG A 62 37.39 28.79 7.99
CA ARG A 62 38.24 27.74 8.58
C ARG A 62 37.37 26.53 8.92
N ALA A 63 37.87 25.33 8.63
CA ALA A 63 37.09 24.09 8.69
C ALA A 63 36.56 23.74 10.11
N ASP A 64 37.22 24.26 11.15
CA ASP A 64 36.99 23.98 12.57
C ASP A 64 36.34 25.15 13.34
N GLU A 65 35.97 26.23 12.65
CA GLU A 65 35.41 27.41 13.31
C GLU A 65 33.96 27.18 13.76
N SER A 66 33.67 27.45 15.05
CA SER A 66 32.31 27.40 15.57
C SER A 66 31.44 28.55 15.02
N ASN A 67 30.11 28.36 14.97
CA ASN A 67 29.21 29.42 14.48
C ASN A 67 29.32 30.72 15.31
N ALA A 68 29.66 30.62 16.59
CA ALA A 68 29.86 31.78 17.47
C ALA A 68 31.13 32.58 17.14
N VAL A 69 32.22 31.89 16.78
CA VAL A 69 33.46 32.55 16.33
C VAL A 69 33.26 33.14 14.94
N ARG A 70 32.54 32.43 14.07
CA ARG A 70 32.24 32.90 12.71
C ARG A 70 31.36 34.15 12.67
N ALA A 71 30.42 34.30 13.60
CA ALA A 71 29.64 35.53 13.71
C ALA A 71 30.52 36.79 13.90
N ARG A 72 31.75 36.62 14.39
CA ARG A 72 32.74 37.70 14.55
C ARG A 72 33.68 37.82 13.35
N THR A 73 34.14 36.71 12.78
CA THR A 73 35.13 36.71 11.68
C THR A 73 34.52 36.88 10.29
N GLN A 74 33.27 36.44 10.10
CA GLN A 74 32.49 36.58 8.87
C GLN A 74 31.02 36.92 9.18
N PRO A 75 30.73 38.14 9.69
CA PRO A 75 29.37 38.56 10.00
C PRO A 75 28.45 38.42 8.78
N GLY A 76 27.28 37.79 8.96
CA GLY A 76 26.29 37.57 7.90
C GLY A 76 26.51 36.32 7.03
N ASN A 77 27.66 35.64 7.09
CA ASN A 77 27.89 34.41 6.35
C ASN A 77 27.31 33.17 7.08
N ASN A 78 26.08 32.81 6.73
CA ASN A 78 25.41 31.61 7.24
C ASN A 78 25.58 30.36 6.34
N ALA A 79 26.38 30.43 5.27
CA ALA A 79 26.50 29.33 4.31
C ALA A 79 26.98 28.01 4.96
N PRO A 80 27.98 27.98 5.86
CA PRO A 80 28.40 26.72 6.47
C PRO A 80 27.35 26.15 7.44
N PHE A 81 26.58 27.01 8.12
CA PHE A 81 25.44 26.58 8.93
C PHE A 81 24.39 25.87 8.04
N TRP A 82 24.00 26.47 6.92
CA TRP A 82 23.05 25.84 6.00
C TRP A 82 23.60 24.58 5.33
N ARG A 83 24.92 24.49 5.11
CA ARG A 83 25.57 23.24 4.67
C ARG A 83 25.44 22.14 5.72
N GLN A 84 25.62 22.44 7.00
CA GLN A 84 25.40 21.48 8.09
C GLN A 84 23.93 21.06 8.18
N VAL A 85 22.99 22.01 8.08
CA VAL A 85 21.55 21.72 8.04
C VAL A 85 21.22 20.77 6.88
N ARG A 86 21.72 21.06 5.67
CA ARG A 86 21.53 20.21 4.48
C ARG A 86 22.17 18.83 4.65
N ASN A 87 23.30 18.73 5.33
CA ASN A 87 24.02 17.47 5.57
C ASN A 87 23.53 16.71 6.81
N SER A 88 22.50 17.21 7.51
CA SER A 88 22.04 16.63 8.78
C SER A 88 21.54 15.18 8.67
N GLY A 89 21.16 14.74 7.46
CA GLY A 89 20.83 13.34 7.18
C GLY A 89 22.02 12.39 7.18
N ASN A 90 23.25 12.88 6.96
CA ASN A 90 24.48 12.07 7.03
C ASN A 90 25.18 12.24 8.39
N ALA A 91 25.20 13.47 8.91
CA ALA A 91 25.77 13.81 10.20
C ALA A 91 24.73 14.52 11.05
N GLN A 92 24.09 13.78 11.97
CA GLN A 92 22.99 14.32 12.78
C GLN A 92 23.48 15.45 13.69
N GLY A 93 22.63 16.46 13.89
CA GLY A 93 22.86 17.48 14.90
C GLY A 93 22.66 16.93 16.33
N THR A 94 23.22 17.62 17.31
CA THR A 94 23.02 17.30 18.72
C THR A 94 21.67 17.82 19.19
N VAL A 95 20.87 16.94 19.80
CA VAL A 95 19.58 17.30 20.42
C VAL A 95 19.43 16.56 21.75
N ASN A 96 18.77 17.20 22.72
CA ASN A 96 18.53 16.62 24.05
C ASN A 96 17.38 15.60 24.06
N LEU A 97 16.65 15.48 22.95
CA LEU A 97 15.54 14.53 22.84
C LEU A 97 16.06 13.16 22.43
N PRO A 98 15.78 12.09 23.20
CA PRO A 98 16.07 10.74 22.77
C PRO A 98 15.22 10.35 21.56
N GLY A 99 15.77 9.50 20.70
CA GLY A 99 15.07 8.89 19.57
C GLY A 99 15.87 8.90 18.26
N ALA A 100 15.44 8.07 17.31
CA ALA A 100 16.02 8.02 15.98
C ALA A 100 15.76 9.32 15.20
N GLU A 101 16.77 9.76 14.44
CA GLU A 101 16.71 10.91 13.52
C GLU A 101 16.26 12.24 14.17
N ARG A 102 16.40 12.41 15.50
CA ARG A 102 15.97 13.63 16.18
C ARG A 102 16.84 14.85 15.84
N GLY A 103 18.10 14.62 15.47
CA GLY A 103 19.03 15.64 14.98
C GLY A 103 19.00 15.83 13.46
N VAL A 104 18.08 15.20 12.74
CA VAL A 104 17.98 15.27 11.27
C VAL A 104 16.96 16.33 10.88
N LEU A 105 17.41 17.37 10.19
CA LEU A 105 16.55 18.44 9.65
C LEU A 105 16.22 18.22 8.18
N VAL A 106 17.20 17.75 7.41
CA VAL A 106 17.06 17.39 6.00
C VAL A 106 17.50 15.94 5.86
N GLN A 107 16.59 15.09 5.39
CA GLN A 107 16.89 13.67 5.17
C GLN A 107 18.03 13.50 4.17
N ALA A 108 18.82 12.44 4.35
CA ALA A 108 19.93 12.12 3.46
C ALA A 108 19.48 12.05 2.00
N PHE A 109 20.36 12.47 1.11
CA PHE A 109 20.11 12.33 -0.32
C PHE A 109 20.21 10.86 -0.70
N THR A 110 19.19 10.35 -1.37
CA THR A 110 19.10 8.96 -1.82
C THR A 110 18.50 8.91 -3.21
N GLN A 111 18.60 7.75 -3.84
CA GLN A 111 17.95 7.46 -5.10
C GLN A 111 17.20 6.14 -4.97
N TYR A 112 15.89 6.21 -5.02
CA TYR A 112 15.04 5.02 -5.13
C TYR A 112 14.82 4.68 -6.61
N PRO A 113 14.44 3.44 -6.94
CA PRO A 113 14.11 3.08 -8.31
C PRO A 113 13.05 4.03 -8.91
N GLY A 114 13.38 4.68 -10.01
CA GLY A 114 12.47 5.62 -10.70
C GLY A 114 12.44 7.05 -10.14
N SER A 115 13.31 7.40 -9.17
CA SER A 115 13.49 8.79 -8.71
C SER A 115 14.86 9.38 -9.08
N ARG A 116 14.96 10.71 -8.98
CA ARG A 116 16.24 11.43 -9.07
C ARG A 116 17.00 11.29 -7.75
N TYR A 117 18.32 11.51 -7.78
CA TYR A 117 19.11 11.67 -6.56
C TYR A 117 18.73 12.98 -5.86
N THR A 118 18.02 12.87 -4.74
CA THR A 118 17.42 14.00 -4.00
C THR A 118 17.18 13.60 -2.55
N THR A 119 16.65 14.49 -1.71
CA THR A 119 16.31 14.15 -0.31
C THR A 119 15.38 12.94 -0.24
N ALA A 120 15.56 12.06 0.75
CA ALA A 120 14.82 10.80 0.82
C ALA A 120 13.30 10.94 0.72
N GLY A 121 12.71 11.96 1.37
CA GLY A 121 11.27 12.22 1.29
C GLY A 121 10.82 12.62 -0.12
N GLU A 122 11.60 13.45 -0.82
CA GLU A 122 11.29 13.82 -2.20
C GLU A 122 11.51 12.65 -3.17
N ALA A 123 12.55 11.84 -2.95
CA ALA A 123 12.80 10.63 -3.72
C ALA A 123 11.60 9.67 -3.60
N TRP A 124 11.13 9.41 -2.37
CA TRP A 124 9.93 8.60 -2.12
C TRP A 124 8.68 9.19 -2.77
N ARG A 125 8.47 10.51 -2.66
CA ARG A 125 7.33 11.19 -3.27
C ARG A 125 7.31 11.04 -4.80
N GLN A 126 8.48 11.10 -5.45
CA GLN A 126 8.61 10.87 -6.89
C GLN A 126 8.23 9.43 -7.26
N VAL A 127 8.74 8.43 -6.54
CA VAL A 127 8.35 7.02 -6.80
C VAL A 127 6.85 6.82 -6.59
N ARG A 128 6.31 7.30 -5.46
CA ARG A 128 4.89 7.19 -5.13
C ARG A 128 4.01 7.86 -6.20
N ASN A 129 4.26 9.12 -6.51
CA ASN A 129 3.34 9.93 -7.31
C ASN A 129 3.53 9.78 -8.81
N ASN A 130 4.74 9.48 -9.29
CA ASN A 130 5.01 9.36 -10.72
C ASN A 130 4.90 7.91 -11.20
N TRP A 131 5.05 6.93 -10.30
CA TRP A 131 5.01 5.51 -10.65
C TRP A 131 3.87 4.77 -9.95
N ILE A 132 3.95 4.61 -8.63
CA ILE A 132 3.05 3.69 -7.92
C ILE A 132 1.58 4.09 -8.09
N ILE A 133 1.24 5.36 -7.87
CA ILE A 133 -0.13 5.85 -7.97
C ILE A 133 -0.64 5.77 -9.42
N PRO A 134 0.02 6.37 -10.45
CA PRO A 134 -0.49 6.30 -11.82
C PRO A 134 -0.63 4.87 -12.36
N TYR A 135 0.41 4.03 -12.24
CA TYR A 135 0.36 2.67 -12.79
C TYR A 135 -0.52 1.73 -11.95
N GLY A 136 -0.51 1.87 -10.62
CA GLY A 136 -1.42 1.13 -9.75
C GLY A 136 -2.89 1.48 -10.01
N GLY A 137 -3.20 2.77 -10.17
CA GLY A 137 -4.54 3.22 -10.53
C GLY A 137 -4.96 2.73 -11.92
N ALA A 138 -4.07 2.86 -12.91
CA ALA A 138 -4.30 2.35 -14.26
C ALA A 138 -4.55 0.84 -14.27
N LEU A 139 -3.74 0.05 -13.54
CA LEU A 139 -3.92 -1.40 -13.43
C LEU A 139 -5.32 -1.76 -12.93
N ILE A 140 -5.80 -1.09 -11.88
CA ILE A 140 -7.10 -1.37 -11.27
C ILE A 140 -8.23 -0.99 -12.23
N VAL A 141 -8.15 0.19 -12.84
CA VAL A 141 -9.12 0.65 -13.84
C VAL A 141 -9.16 -0.30 -15.03
N ILE A 142 -8.01 -0.63 -15.62
CA ILE A 142 -7.89 -1.57 -16.73
C ILE A 142 -8.48 -2.93 -16.36
N THR A 143 -8.21 -3.43 -15.15
CA THR A 143 -8.75 -4.71 -14.68
C THR A 143 -10.28 -4.66 -14.63
N VAL A 144 -10.87 -3.63 -14.03
CA VAL A 144 -12.34 -3.47 -13.96
C VAL A 144 -12.94 -3.40 -15.37
N PHE A 145 -12.35 -2.60 -16.27
CA PHE A 145 -12.82 -2.50 -17.66
C PHE A 145 -12.68 -3.81 -18.42
N ALA A 146 -11.55 -4.52 -18.26
CA ALA A 146 -11.32 -5.80 -18.91
C ALA A 146 -12.36 -6.85 -18.46
N LEU A 147 -12.65 -6.92 -17.16
CA LEU A 147 -13.70 -7.79 -16.62
C LEU A 147 -15.08 -7.40 -17.13
N GLY A 148 -15.38 -6.09 -17.20
CA GLY A 148 -16.65 -5.59 -17.74
C GLY A 148 -16.83 -5.92 -19.23
N ILE A 149 -15.80 -5.72 -20.05
CA ILE A 149 -15.81 -6.07 -21.48
C ILE A 149 -15.95 -7.59 -21.65
N PHE A 150 -15.23 -8.37 -20.84
CA PHE A 150 -15.31 -9.82 -20.88
C PHE A 150 -16.73 -10.31 -20.57
N TYR A 151 -17.34 -9.79 -19.50
CA TYR A 151 -18.72 -10.09 -19.13
C TYR A 151 -19.70 -9.69 -20.23
N TRP A 152 -19.57 -8.49 -20.79
CA TRP A 152 -20.44 -8.02 -21.88
C TRP A 152 -20.34 -8.89 -23.14
N ARG A 153 -19.14 -9.39 -23.48
CA ARG A 153 -18.92 -10.21 -24.69
C ARG A 153 -19.23 -11.69 -24.51
N ARG A 154 -18.96 -12.27 -23.36
CA ARG A 154 -19.06 -13.72 -23.11
C ARG A 154 -20.17 -14.12 -22.15
N GLY A 155 -20.59 -13.22 -21.26
CA GLY A 155 -21.48 -13.52 -20.15
C GLY A 155 -20.83 -14.42 -19.08
N PRO A 156 -21.64 -14.95 -18.14
CA PRO A 156 -21.20 -15.92 -17.15
C PRO A 156 -20.71 -17.22 -17.78
N ILE A 157 -19.62 -17.78 -17.25
CA ILE A 157 -19.10 -19.08 -17.62
C ILE A 157 -19.97 -20.19 -16.98
N GLY A 158 -20.30 -21.22 -17.75
CA GLY A 158 -21.02 -22.41 -17.27
C GLY A 158 -22.54 -22.36 -17.45
N GLY A 159 -23.23 -23.37 -16.90
CA GLY A 159 -24.69 -23.49 -16.93
C GLY A 159 -25.28 -24.21 -18.15
N HIS A 160 -24.47 -24.96 -18.89
CA HIS A 160 -24.94 -25.91 -19.91
C HIS A 160 -25.03 -27.35 -19.38
N GLU A 161 -24.62 -27.54 -18.12
CA GLU A 161 -24.54 -28.86 -17.50
C GLU A 161 -25.92 -29.30 -16.97
N PRO A 162 -26.26 -30.60 -17.07
CA PRO A 162 -27.50 -31.11 -16.52
C PRO A 162 -27.55 -30.89 -15.00
N HIS A 163 -28.63 -30.29 -14.51
CA HIS A 163 -28.91 -30.26 -13.08
C HIS A 163 -29.33 -31.66 -12.63
N THR A 164 -28.47 -32.31 -11.85
CA THR A 164 -28.71 -33.69 -11.40
C THR A 164 -29.59 -33.74 -10.15
N GLY A 165 -29.73 -32.62 -9.43
CA GLY A 165 -30.47 -32.54 -8.16
C GLY A 165 -29.71 -33.15 -6.98
N ARG A 166 -28.55 -33.78 -7.22
CA ARG A 166 -27.65 -34.31 -6.21
C ARG A 166 -26.56 -33.30 -5.93
N VAL A 167 -26.23 -33.13 -4.65
CA VAL A 167 -25.27 -32.11 -4.22
C VAL A 167 -24.06 -32.72 -3.50
N ILE A 168 -22.91 -32.09 -3.71
CA ILE A 168 -21.62 -32.41 -3.10
C ILE A 168 -21.16 -31.23 -2.26
N GLU A 169 -20.66 -31.48 -1.05
CA GLU A 169 -20.05 -30.46 -0.19
C GLU A 169 -18.65 -30.06 -0.68
N ARG A 170 -18.60 -29.01 -1.49
CA ARG A 170 -17.34 -28.38 -1.94
C ARG A 170 -16.62 -27.65 -0.82
N PHE A 171 -17.34 -26.96 0.08
CA PHE A 171 -16.73 -26.19 1.18
C PHE A 171 -17.42 -26.45 2.52
N THR A 172 -16.65 -26.83 3.54
CA THR A 172 -17.17 -27.08 4.89
C THR A 172 -17.60 -25.78 5.57
N PRO A 173 -18.42 -25.82 6.63
CA PRO A 173 -18.82 -24.61 7.36
C PRO A 173 -17.63 -23.78 7.87
N PHE A 174 -16.58 -24.45 8.34
CA PHE A 174 -15.35 -23.78 8.78
C PHE A 174 -14.61 -23.11 7.63
N GLU A 175 -14.44 -23.80 6.50
CA GLU A 175 -13.80 -23.25 5.30
C GLU A 175 -14.54 -22.01 4.80
N ARG A 176 -15.88 -22.01 4.81
CA ARG A 176 -16.71 -20.86 4.44
C ARG A 176 -16.57 -19.71 5.44
N ALA A 177 -16.64 -19.98 6.74
CA ALA A 177 -16.51 -18.95 7.77
C ALA A 177 -15.15 -18.25 7.70
N ALA A 178 -14.07 -19.03 7.55
CA ALA A 178 -12.72 -18.49 7.35
C ALA A 178 -12.63 -17.62 6.09
N HIS A 179 -13.19 -18.09 4.97
CA HIS A 179 -13.23 -17.34 3.73
C HIS A 179 -13.97 -16.01 3.88
N TRP A 180 -15.19 -16.03 4.43
CA TRP A 180 -15.99 -14.81 4.59
C TRP A 180 -15.37 -13.80 5.55
N ALA A 181 -14.75 -14.26 6.64
CA ALA A 181 -14.00 -13.39 7.55
C ALA A 181 -12.82 -12.71 6.83
N ASN A 182 -12.02 -13.49 6.10
CA ASN A 182 -10.88 -12.96 5.34
C ASN A 182 -11.32 -12.04 4.19
N ALA A 183 -12.38 -12.40 3.47
CA ALA A 183 -12.91 -11.63 2.35
C ALA A 183 -13.46 -10.26 2.82
N LEU A 184 -14.21 -10.23 3.93
CA LEU A 184 -14.72 -8.98 4.47
C LEU A 184 -13.58 -8.07 4.97
N ALA A 185 -12.61 -8.63 5.68
CA ALA A 185 -11.42 -7.90 6.11
C ALA A 185 -10.67 -7.32 4.91
N PHE A 186 -10.44 -8.12 3.87
CA PHE A 186 -9.80 -7.67 2.63
C PHE A 186 -10.56 -6.54 1.95
N VAL A 187 -11.89 -6.64 1.80
CA VAL A 187 -12.70 -5.59 1.15
C VAL A 187 -12.61 -4.27 1.92
N VAL A 188 -12.71 -4.31 3.26
CA VAL A 188 -12.56 -3.12 4.10
C VAL A 188 -11.17 -2.50 3.95
N LEU A 189 -10.11 -3.31 3.95
CA LEU A 189 -8.74 -2.86 3.76
C LEU A 189 -8.48 -2.30 2.36
N ALA A 190 -8.99 -2.97 1.32
CA ALA A 190 -8.83 -2.55 -0.06
C ALA A 190 -9.52 -1.20 -0.32
N ILE A 191 -10.75 -1.01 0.16
CA ILE A 191 -11.49 0.25 0.02
C ILE A 191 -10.79 1.37 0.79
N SER A 192 -10.44 1.15 2.06
CA SER A 192 -9.74 2.17 2.86
C SER A 192 -8.37 2.52 2.27
N GLY A 193 -7.60 1.53 1.80
CA GLY A 193 -6.33 1.72 1.09
C GLY A 193 -6.49 2.52 -0.20
N MET A 194 -7.53 2.23 -1.00
CA MET A 194 -7.86 2.97 -2.21
C MET A 194 -8.14 4.45 -1.93
N VAL A 195 -8.90 4.74 -0.88
CA VAL A 195 -9.19 6.11 -0.48
C VAL A 195 -7.94 6.83 0.00
N MET A 196 -7.06 6.18 0.78
CA MET A 196 -5.80 6.78 1.22
C MET A 196 -4.83 7.04 0.04
N ALA A 197 -4.79 6.13 -0.94
CA ALA A 197 -3.90 6.24 -2.09
C ALA A 197 -4.39 7.29 -3.12
N PHE A 198 -5.67 7.25 -3.47
CA PHE A 198 -6.24 8.01 -4.60
C PHE A 198 -7.23 9.10 -4.21
N GLY A 199 -7.72 9.09 -2.96
CA GLY A 199 -8.80 9.98 -2.52
C GLY A 199 -8.47 11.46 -2.65
N LYS A 200 -7.21 11.86 -2.52
CA LYS A 200 -6.78 13.26 -2.77
C LYS A 200 -7.05 13.70 -4.22
N PHE A 201 -6.92 12.81 -5.18
CA PHE A 201 -7.07 13.13 -6.61
C PHE A 201 -8.51 12.99 -7.09
N VAL A 202 -9.29 12.11 -6.47
CA VAL A 202 -10.65 11.76 -6.92
C VAL A 202 -11.71 12.31 -5.97
N LEU A 203 -11.61 12.02 -4.67
CA LEU A 203 -12.67 12.33 -3.71
C LEU A 203 -12.60 13.74 -3.14
N LEU A 204 -11.39 14.26 -2.90
CA LEU A 204 -11.21 15.61 -2.35
C LEU A 204 -11.79 16.70 -3.28
N PRO A 205 -11.59 16.69 -4.61
CA PRO A 205 -12.24 17.65 -5.50
C PRO A 205 -13.77 17.56 -5.52
N LEU A 206 -14.33 16.39 -5.21
CA LEU A 206 -15.78 16.15 -5.26
C LEU A 206 -16.48 16.48 -3.93
N THR A 207 -15.81 16.25 -2.80
CA THR A 207 -16.43 16.32 -1.46
C THR A 207 -15.94 17.48 -0.59
N GLY A 208 -14.85 18.15 -0.99
CA GLY A 208 -14.23 19.22 -0.20
C GLY A 208 -13.42 18.71 0.99
N SER A 209 -12.64 19.60 1.61
CA SER A 209 -11.63 19.24 2.62
C SER A 209 -12.22 18.67 3.92
N VAL A 210 -13.36 19.19 4.37
CA VAL A 210 -13.98 18.78 5.65
C VAL A 210 -14.46 17.33 5.58
N LEU A 211 -15.28 17.00 4.58
CA LEU A 211 -15.83 15.66 4.45
C LEU A 211 -14.74 14.64 4.09
N PHE A 212 -13.83 15.00 3.17
CA PHE A 212 -12.69 14.15 2.84
C PHE A 212 -11.78 13.88 4.04
N GLY A 213 -11.54 14.89 4.88
CA GLY A 213 -10.73 14.77 6.09
C GLY A 213 -11.32 13.75 7.08
N TRP A 214 -12.60 13.88 7.41
CA TRP A 214 -13.29 12.94 8.31
C TRP A 214 -13.36 11.53 7.72
N LEU A 215 -13.69 11.40 6.45
CA LEU A 215 -13.73 10.11 5.76
C LEU A 215 -12.36 9.41 5.78
N THR A 216 -11.30 10.13 5.42
CA THR A 216 -9.94 9.57 5.37
C THR A 216 -9.44 9.21 6.75
N TYR A 217 -9.74 10.02 7.78
CA TYR A 217 -9.42 9.70 9.17
C TYR A 217 -10.11 8.40 9.62
N ALA A 218 -11.42 8.28 9.37
CA ALA A 218 -12.18 7.09 9.72
C ALA A 218 -11.65 5.85 8.99
N LEU A 219 -11.44 5.93 7.68
CA LEU A 219 -10.95 4.81 6.87
C LEU A 219 -9.52 4.41 7.23
N LYS A 220 -8.62 5.37 7.49
CA LYS A 220 -7.27 5.07 7.98
C LYS A 220 -7.31 4.36 9.33
N THR A 221 -8.19 4.81 10.22
CA THR A 221 -8.35 4.19 11.55
C THR A 221 -8.87 2.76 11.42
N VAL A 222 -9.93 2.56 10.63
CA VAL A 222 -10.47 1.23 10.33
C VAL A 222 -9.40 0.35 9.66
N HIS A 223 -8.60 0.88 8.74
CA HIS A 223 -7.54 0.13 8.07
C HIS A 223 -6.53 -0.45 9.09
N ASN A 224 -6.03 0.41 9.98
CA ASN A 224 -5.07 0.00 11.01
C ASN A 224 -5.67 -1.02 12.00
N PHE A 225 -6.97 -0.93 12.33
CA PHE A 225 -7.62 -1.89 13.23
C PHE A 225 -7.97 -3.23 12.56
N VAL A 226 -8.36 -3.21 11.29
CA VAL A 226 -8.72 -4.41 10.53
C VAL A 226 -7.47 -5.15 10.03
N GLY A 227 -6.34 -4.46 9.88
CA GLY A 227 -5.06 -5.05 9.49
C GLY A 227 -4.68 -6.29 10.30
N PRO A 228 -4.59 -6.21 11.64
CA PRO A 228 -4.33 -7.37 12.51
C PRO A 228 -5.35 -8.51 12.37
N LEU A 229 -6.64 -8.21 12.16
CA LEU A 229 -7.67 -9.22 11.89
C LEU A 229 -7.38 -9.93 10.55
N PHE A 230 -6.95 -9.19 9.54
CA PHE A 230 -6.54 -9.75 8.26
C PHE A 230 -5.31 -10.66 8.39
N VAL A 231 -4.34 -10.33 9.25
CA VAL A 231 -3.20 -11.21 9.53
C VAL A 231 -3.67 -12.59 10.00
N VAL A 232 -4.52 -12.62 11.04
CA VAL A 232 -4.98 -13.88 11.63
C VAL A 232 -5.82 -14.67 10.64
N SER A 233 -6.77 -14.02 9.97
CA SER A 233 -7.65 -14.68 9.00
C SER A 233 -6.89 -15.18 7.76
N LEU A 234 -5.88 -14.44 7.29
CA LEU A 234 -5.01 -14.87 6.19
C LEU A 234 -4.22 -16.13 6.55
N LEU A 235 -3.66 -16.21 7.76
CA LEU A 235 -2.93 -17.40 8.22
C LEU A 235 -3.87 -18.62 8.29
N VAL A 236 -5.10 -18.43 8.79
CA VAL A 236 -6.13 -19.49 8.79
C VAL A 236 -6.43 -19.94 7.36
N MET A 237 -6.56 -19.01 6.40
CA MET A 237 -6.76 -19.34 4.99
C MET A 237 -5.59 -20.12 4.40
N ILE A 238 -4.35 -19.69 4.66
CA ILE A 238 -3.15 -20.39 4.16
C ILE A 238 -3.12 -21.82 4.70
N VAL A 239 -3.20 -21.99 6.02
CA VAL A 239 -3.12 -23.33 6.65
C VAL A 239 -4.28 -24.21 6.22
N GLY A 240 -5.50 -23.67 6.17
CA GLY A 240 -6.71 -24.42 5.82
C GLY A 240 -6.74 -24.90 4.37
N PHE A 241 -6.16 -24.14 3.44
CA PHE A 241 -6.28 -24.42 2.00
C PHE A 241 -4.98 -24.88 1.31
N ILE A 242 -3.81 -24.76 1.95
CA ILE A 242 -2.52 -25.09 1.32
C ILE A 242 -2.46 -26.51 0.76
N ARG A 243 -2.95 -27.50 1.51
CA ARG A 243 -2.92 -28.92 1.08
C ARG A 243 -3.73 -29.14 -0.20
N SER A 244 -4.86 -28.47 -0.33
CA SER A 244 -5.73 -28.62 -1.51
C SER A 244 -5.23 -27.81 -2.72
N ASN A 245 -4.27 -26.90 -2.51
CA ASN A 245 -3.73 -26.00 -3.54
C ASN A 245 -2.30 -26.37 -3.99
N LEU A 246 -1.77 -27.52 -3.56
CA LEU A 246 -0.47 -27.99 -4.03
C LEU A 246 -0.48 -28.17 -5.57
N PRO A 247 0.60 -27.76 -6.26
CA PRO A 247 0.73 -27.99 -7.70
C PRO A 247 0.60 -29.48 -8.04
N ALA A 248 -0.18 -29.79 -9.05
CA ALA A 248 -0.43 -31.13 -9.56
C ALA A 248 -0.05 -31.24 -11.04
N ARG A 249 0.25 -32.46 -11.50
CA ARG A 249 0.70 -32.70 -12.90
C ARG A 249 -0.30 -32.19 -13.95
N GLY A 250 -1.60 -32.19 -13.64
CA GLY A 250 -2.65 -31.67 -14.53
C GLY A 250 -2.69 -30.15 -14.68
N ASP A 251 -2.06 -29.39 -13.77
CA ASP A 251 -2.17 -27.93 -13.74
C ASP A 251 -1.49 -27.29 -14.95
N LEU A 252 -0.35 -27.83 -15.40
CA LEU A 252 0.35 -27.32 -16.56
C LEU A 252 -0.46 -27.51 -17.84
N HIS A 253 -1.19 -28.63 -17.95
CA HIS A 253 -2.12 -28.85 -19.06
C HIS A 253 -3.28 -27.85 -19.01
N TRP A 254 -3.84 -27.57 -17.83
CA TRP A 254 -4.90 -26.58 -17.65
C TRP A 254 -4.44 -25.17 -18.08
N ILE A 255 -3.23 -24.76 -17.66
CA ILE A 255 -2.65 -23.44 -18.02
C ILE A 255 -2.43 -23.33 -19.53
N ARG A 256 -1.85 -24.35 -20.17
CA ARG A 256 -1.60 -24.35 -21.63
C ARG A 256 -2.88 -24.27 -22.46
N ARG A 257 -4.00 -24.78 -21.94
CA ARG A 257 -5.33 -24.69 -22.56
C ARG A 257 -6.09 -23.42 -22.15
N GLY A 258 -5.47 -22.54 -21.35
CA GLY A 258 -6.09 -21.30 -20.86
C GLY A 258 -7.37 -21.55 -20.07
N GLY A 259 -7.47 -22.68 -19.35
CA GLY A 259 -8.66 -23.02 -18.55
C GLY A 259 -9.96 -23.16 -19.34
N GLY A 260 -9.91 -23.37 -20.66
CA GLY A 260 -11.10 -23.45 -21.50
C GLY A 260 -11.68 -22.09 -21.92
N LEU A 261 -11.07 -20.96 -21.50
CA LEU A 261 -11.55 -19.60 -21.79
C LEU A 261 -11.62 -19.26 -23.29
N PHE A 262 -10.89 -19.97 -24.15
CA PHE A 262 -10.79 -19.66 -25.59
C PHE A 262 -11.43 -20.70 -26.53
N GLY A 263 -12.41 -21.49 -26.06
CA GLY A 263 -13.28 -22.27 -26.95
C GLY A 263 -13.21 -23.79 -26.76
N GLY A 264 -13.42 -24.28 -25.53
CA GLY A 264 -13.58 -25.71 -25.26
C GLY A 264 -14.08 -25.96 -23.84
N ALA A 265 -14.38 -27.22 -23.52
CA ALA A 265 -14.69 -27.64 -22.16
C ALA A 265 -13.50 -27.34 -21.22
N GLU A 266 -13.79 -27.07 -19.94
CA GLU A 266 -12.74 -26.83 -18.95
C GLU A 266 -11.85 -28.08 -18.84
N PRO A 267 -10.51 -27.94 -18.89
CA PRO A 267 -9.63 -29.07 -18.71
C PRO A 267 -9.86 -29.74 -17.35
N PRO A 268 -9.89 -31.09 -17.28
CA PRO A 268 -10.08 -31.81 -16.03
C PRO A 268 -9.16 -31.32 -14.92
N SER A 269 -9.74 -31.04 -13.75
CA SER A 269 -9.04 -30.49 -12.60
C SER A 269 -9.45 -31.19 -11.30
N HIS A 270 -8.62 -31.07 -10.26
CA HIS A 270 -8.98 -31.51 -8.90
C HIS A 270 -9.88 -30.44 -8.24
N ARG A 271 -10.07 -30.52 -6.92
CA ARG A 271 -10.95 -29.62 -6.16
C ARG A 271 -10.73 -28.14 -6.49
N PHE A 272 -9.47 -27.77 -6.73
CA PHE A 272 -9.09 -26.47 -7.26
C PHE A 272 -8.39 -26.63 -8.61
N ASN A 273 -8.75 -25.78 -9.58
CA ASN A 273 -8.07 -25.70 -10.87
C ASN A 273 -6.78 -24.86 -10.79
N ALA A 274 -6.00 -24.84 -11.87
CA ALA A 274 -4.71 -24.15 -11.85
C ALA A 274 -4.84 -22.62 -11.69
N GLY A 275 -5.95 -22.02 -12.15
CA GLY A 275 -6.23 -20.60 -11.92
C GLY A 275 -6.51 -20.29 -10.45
N GLU A 276 -7.34 -21.08 -9.78
CA GLU A 276 -7.60 -20.98 -8.34
C GLU A 276 -6.31 -21.17 -7.52
N LYS A 277 -5.46 -22.13 -7.93
CA LYS A 277 -4.14 -22.34 -7.30
C LYS A 277 -3.21 -21.14 -7.49
N LEU A 278 -3.22 -20.50 -8.67
CA LEU A 278 -2.44 -19.28 -8.90
C LEU A 278 -2.91 -18.16 -7.98
N VAL A 279 -4.22 -17.98 -7.79
CA VAL A 279 -4.77 -17.01 -6.83
C VAL A 279 -4.31 -17.34 -5.41
N PHE A 280 -4.29 -18.62 -5.02
CA PHE A 280 -3.77 -19.04 -3.71
C PHE A 280 -2.28 -18.70 -3.54
N TRP A 281 -1.41 -19.16 -4.44
CA TRP A 281 0.04 -18.98 -4.26
C TRP A 281 0.49 -17.54 -4.45
N PHE A 282 0.00 -16.87 -5.49
CA PHE A 282 0.42 -15.52 -5.81
C PHE A 282 -0.38 -14.47 -5.00
N GLY A 283 -1.70 -14.57 -5.00
CA GLY A 283 -2.58 -13.60 -4.33
C GLY A 283 -2.60 -13.76 -2.81
N VAL A 284 -2.97 -14.95 -2.32
CA VAL A 284 -3.13 -15.20 -0.88
C VAL A 284 -1.78 -15.29 -0.19
N LEU A 285 -0.88 -16.15 -0.67
CA LEU A 285 0.37 -16.43 0.03
C LEU A 285 1.42 -15.34 -0.22
N LEU A 286 1.86 -15.12 -1.46
CA LEU A 286 2.95 -14.17 -1.72
C LEU A 286 2.52 -12.72 -1.43
N LEU A 287 1.53 -12.21 -2.16
CA LEU A 287 1.09 -10.82 -2.01
C LEU A 287 0.48 -10.56 -0.63
N GLY A 288 -0.33 -11.49 -0.12
CA GLY A 288 -0.91 -11.38 1.22
C GLY A 288 0.15 -11.27 2.33
N LEU A 289 1.18 -12.12 2.32
CA LEU A 289 2.27 -12.03 3.31
C LEU A 289 3.09 -10.74 3.16
N VAL A 290 3.36 -10.30 1.93
CA VAL A 290 4.09 -9.03 1.68
C VAL A 290 3.28 -7.82 2.18
N VAL A 291 1.98 -7.75 1.89
CA VAL A 291 1.09 -6.67 2.35
C VAL A 291 0.99 -6.68 3.87
N VAL A 292 0.82 -7.85 4.49
CA VAL A 292 0.78 -7.98 5.96
C VAL A 292 2.10 -7.55 6.60
N ALA A 293 3.24 -8.07 6.15
CA ALA A 293 4.53 -7.74 6.74
C ALA A 293 4.85 -6.24 6.60
N SER A 294 4.64 -5.67 5.41
CA SER A 294 4.84 -4.24 5.19
C SER A 294 3.82 -3.37 5.93
N GLY A 295 2.58 -3.81 6.07
CA GLY A 295 1.54 -3.10 6.83
C GLY A 295 1.83 -3.07 8.33
N LEU A 296 2.22 -4.21 8.91
CA LEU A 296 2.67 -4.27 10.30
C LEU A 296 3.92 -3.43 10.55
N ALA A 297 4.84 -3.36 9.56
CA ALA A 297 5.99 -2.46 9.64
C ALA A 297 5.55 -0.98 9.65
N LEU A 298 4.59 -0.59 8.82
CA LEU A 298 4.06 0.78 8.78
C LEU A 298 3.32 1.17 10.06
N ASP A 299 2.66 0.23 10.72
CA ASP A 299 2.04 0.44 12.02
C ASP A 299 3.01 0.27 13.20
N MET A 300 4.29 0.01 12.92
CA MET A 300 5.36 -0.15 13.91
C MET A 300 5.18 -1.36 14.86
N LEU A 301 4.56 -2.44 14.39
CA LEU A 301 4.27 -3.65 15.18
C LEU A 301 5.35 -4.74 15.08
N LEU A 302 6.28 -4.65 14.13
CA LEU A 302 7.35 -5.64 13.97
C LEU A 302 8.52 -5.38 14.95
N PRO A 303 8.93 -6.34 15.77
CA PRO A 303 10.07 -6.15 16.66
C PRO A 303 11.38 -6.06 15.87
N GLY A 304 12.35 -5.32 16.40
CA GLY A 304 13.72 -5.28 15.87
C GLY A 304 13.97 -4.32 14.69
N LEU A 305 12.96 -3.55 14.26
CA LEU A 305 13.14 -2.50 13.25
C LEU A 305 13.51 -1.16 13.91
N ALA A 306 14.37 -0.39 13.24
CA ALA A 306 14.77 0.95 13.69
C ALA A 306 13.69 2.01 13.47
N TYR A 307 12.75 1.74 12.56
CA TYR A 307 11.64 2.64 12.20
C TYR A 307 12.08 4.05 11.82
N THR A 308 13.21 4.14 11.10
CA THR A 308 13.64 5.39 10.48
C THR A 308 12.64 5.79 9.40
N ARG A 309 12.64 7.07 8.99
CA ARG A 309 11.80 7.49 7.86
C ARG A 309 12.16 6.75 6.57
N GLY A 310 13.43 6.40 6.39
CA GLY A 310 13.88 5.57 5.28
C GLY A 310 13.18 4.21 5.26
N ASP A 311 13.11 3.53 6.41
CA ASP A 311 12.41 2.25 6.56
C ASP A 311 10.91 2.40 6.21
N MET A 312 10.27 3.47 6.70
CA MET A 312 8.87 3.78 6.40
C MET A 312 8.63 4.01 4.90
N HIS A 313 9.55 4.70 4.22
CA HIS A 313 9.44 4.92 2.78
C HIS A 313 9.45 3.59 2.01
N VAL A 314 10.39 2.70 2.35
CA VAL A 314 10.52 1.39 1.70
C VAL A 314 9.31 0.51 2.00
N ALA A 315 8.91 0.41 3.28
CA ALA A 315 7.73 -0.34 3.69
C ALA A 315 6.47 0.16 2.95
N HIS A 316 6.29 1.48 2.84
CA HIS A 316 5.18 2.07 2.11
C HIS A 316 5.21 1.72 0.62
N MET A 317 6.36 1.83 -0.05
CA MET A 317 6.46 1.50 -1.48
C MET A 317 6.15 0.02 -1.74
N ILE A 318 6.69 -0.89 -0.93
CA ILE A 318 6.40 -2.32 -0.99
C ILE A 318 4.91 -2.58 -0.76
N HIS A 319 4.34 -2.00 0.31
CA HIS A 319 2.94 -2.17 0.66
C HIS A 319 2.01 -1.71 -0.47
N ALA A 320 2.24 -0.50 -1.00
CA ALA A 320 1.40 0.09 -2.03
C ALA A 320 1.44 -0.71 -3.35
N VAL A 321 2.61 -1.18 -3.77
CA VAL A 321 2.75 -2.02 -4.98
C VAL A 321 2.08 -3.38 -4.77
N ALA A 322 2.37 -4.06 -3.67
CA ALA A 322 1.79 -5.37 -3.38
C ALA A 322 0.27 -5.30 -3.23
N ALA A 323 -0.25 -4.27 -2.56
CA ALA A 323 -1.68 -4.04 -2.39
C ALA A 323 -2.38 -3.77 -3.74
N ALA A 324 -1.79 -2.95 -4.63
CA ALA A 324 -2.38 -2.70 -5.95
C ALA A 324 -2.46 -3.98 -6.79
N LEU A 325 -1.40 -4.79 -6.80
CA LEU A 325 -1.39 -6.10 -7.46
C LEU A 325 -2.41 -7.06 -6.85
N MET A 326 -2.49 -7.09 -5.52
CA MET A 326 -3.43 -7.94 -4.79
C MET A 326 -4.87 -7.56 -5.14
N ILE A 327 -5.21 -6.27 -5.11
CA ILE A 327 -6.53 -5.78 -5.53
C ILE A 327 -6.87 -6.22 -6.94
N ALA A 328 -5.95 -6.09 -7.90
CA ALA A 328 -6.18 -6.52 -9.29
C ALA A 328 -6.47 -8.04 -9.39
N VAL A 329 -5.68 -8.88 -8.71
CA VAL A 329 -5.90 -10.34 -8.68
C VAL A 329 -7.25 -10.68 -8.04
N PHE A 330 -7.57 -10.05 -6.91
CA PHE A 330 -8.80 -10.35 -6.18
C PHE A 330 -10.05 -9.77 -6.84
N LEU A 331 -9.95 -8.73 -7.67
CA LEU A 331 -11.05 -8.32 -8.56
C LEU A 331 -11.41 -9.45 -9.53
N GLY A 332 -10.40 -10.11 -10.12
CA GLY A 332 -10.63 -11.29 -10.97
C GLY A 332 -11.23 -12.47 -10.19
N HIS A 333 -10.74 -12.74 -8.98
CA HIS A 333 -11.30 -13.77 -8.10
C HIS A 333 -12.75 -13.48 -7.71
N ILE A 334 -13.06 -12.25 -7.30
CA ILE A 334 -14.41 -11.82 -6.94
C ILE A 334 -15.32 -11.93 -8.16
N TYR A 335 -14.87 -11.49 -9.33
CA TYR A 335 -15.63 -11.61 -10.58
C TYR A 335 -16.01 -13.07 -10.85
N LEU A 336 -15.03 -13.98 -10.92
CA LEU A 336 -15.28 -15.40 -11.19
C LEU A 336 -16.13 -16.05 -10.09
N GLY A 337 -15.87 -15.72 -8.82
CA GLY A 337 -16.60 -16.28 -7.68
C GLY A 337 -18.03 -15.76 -7.50
N THR A 338 -18.44 -14.71 -8.22
CA THR A 338 -19.76 -14.10 -8.09
C THR A 338 -20.59 -14.20 -9.37
N ILE A 339 -20.33 -13.32 -10.33
CA ILE A 339 -21.13 -13.16 -11.56
C ILE A 339 -20.48 -13.83 -12.78
N GLY A 340 -19.18 -14.09 -12.71
CA GLY A 340 -18.38 -14.60 -13.82
C GLY A 340 -18.47 -16.10 -14.03
N MET A 341 -18.85 -16.88 -13.00
CA MET A 341 -19.06 -18.33 -13.10
C MET A 341 -20.36 -18.73 -12.39
N ARG A 342 -21.26 -19.40 -13.12
CA ARG A 342 -22.53 -19.88 -12.56
C ARG A 342 -22.25 -20.96 -11.51
N GLY A 343 -22.98 -20.91 -10.40
CA GLY A 343 -22.86 -21.86 -9.29
C GLY A 343 -21.72 -21.59 -8.30
N ALA A 344 -20.67 -20.84 -8.69
CA ALA A 344 -19.52 -20.56 -7.81
C ALA A 344 -19.91 -19.81 -6.53
N TYR A 345 -20.76 -18.78 -6.64
CA TYR A 345 -21.24 -18.03 -5.48
C TYR A 345 -22.07 -18.90 -4.52
N ALA A 346 -22.95 -19.73 -5.08
CA ALA A 346 -23.77 -20.65 -4.29
C ALA A 346 -22.88 -21.63 -3.50
N ALA A 347 -21.82 -22.15 -4.12
CA ALA A 347 -20.85 -23.00 -3.46
C ALA A 347 -20.24 -22.36 -2.21
N MET A 348 -19.89 -21.07 -2.26
CA MET A 348 -19.30 -20.38 -1.12
C MET A 348 -20.34 -19.93 -0.08
N LYS A 349 -21.59 -19.72 -0.50
CA LYS A 349 -22.69 -19.34 0.39
C LYS A 349 -23.22 -20.53 1.20
N THR A 350 -23.49 -21.65 0.53
CA THR A 350 -24.12 -22.84 1.15
C THR A 350 -23.13 -23.95 1.46
N GLY A 351 -22.02 -24.03 0.72
CA GLY A 351 -21.03 -25.12 0.79
C GLY A 351 -21.19 -26.19 -0.28
N TYR A 352 -22.28 -26.15 -1.04
CA TYR A 352 -22.69 -27.25 -1.89
C TYR A 352 -22.67 -26.87 -3.38
N VAL A 353 -22.34 -27.84 -4.22
CA VAL A 353 -22.41 -27.76 -5.69
C VAL A 353 -23.17 -28.97 -6.24
N ASP A 354 -23.83 -28.82 -7.38
CA ASP A 354 -24.46 -29.93 -8.10
C ASP A 354 -23.39 -30.94 -8.60
N GLU A 355 -23.70 -32.23 -8.63
CA GLU A 355 -22.80 -33.25 -9.18
C GLU A 355 -22.39 -32.96 -10.63
N GLY A 356 -23.33 -32.50 -11.47
CA GLY A 356 -23.05 -32.15 -12.87
C GLY A 356 -22.09 -30.97 -12.99
N TRP A 357 -22.17 -30.00 -12.07
CA TRP A 357 -21.20 -28.91 -12.00
C TRP A 357 -19.80 -29.41 -11.59
N ALA A 358 -19.73 -30.34 -10.63
CA ALA A 358 -18.47 -30.93 -10.20
C ALA A 358 -17.83 -31.75 -11.32
N GLU A 359 -18.61 -32.50 -12.08
CA GLU A 359 -18.14 -33.27 -13.25
C GLU A 359 -17.58 -32.35 -14.34
N ALA A 360 -18.27 -31.26 -14.67
CA ALA A 360 -17.88 -30.35 -15.74
C ALA A 360 -16.64 -29.51 -15.43
N HIS A 361 -16.54 -28.99 -14.20
CA HIS A 361 -15.48 -28.04 -13.81
C HIS A 361 -14.31 -28.70 -13.07
N HIS A 362 -14.58 -29.80 -12.36
CA HIS A 362 -13.62 -30.44 -11.44
C HIS A 362 -13.65 -31.97 -11.55
N ARG A 363 -13.60 -32.46 -12.80
CA ARG A 363 -13.76 -33.89 -13.12
C ARG A 363 -12.93 -34.85 -12.26
N TYR A 364 -11.64 -34.57 -12.04
CA TYR A 364 -10.80 -35.46 -11.22
C TYR A 364 -11.26 -35.52 -9.76
N TRP A 365 -11.78 -34.42 -9.23
CA TRP A 365 -12.35 -34.38 -7.88
C TRP A 365 -13.69 -35.12 -7.80
N TYR A 366 -14.54 -34.97 -8.83
CA TYR A 366 -15.78 -35.73 -8.94
C TYR A 366 -15.51 -37.24 -9.00
N ASP A 367 -14.55 -37.66 -9.82
CA ASP A 367 -14.15 -39.08 -9.96
C ASP A 367 -13.63 -39.65 -8.63
N ASP A 368 -12.86 -38.87 -7.86
CA ASP A 368 -12.39 -39.27 -6.53
C ASP A 368 -13.53 -39.43 -5.51
N ILE A 369 -14.60 -38.63 -5.61
CA ILE A 369 -15.79 -38.76 -4.77
C ILE A 369 -16.59 -39.99 -5.17
N ARG A 370 -16.81 -40.20 -6.47
CA ARG A 370 -17.50 -41.40 -6.98
C ARG A 370 -16.76 -42.69 -6.63
N ALA A 371 -15.43 -42.66 -6.63
CA ALA A 371 -14.59 -43.77 -6.20
C ALA A 371 -14.54 -43.96 -4.68
N GLY A 372 -15.24 -43.13 -3.89
CA GLY A 372 -15.30 -43.23 -2.43
C GLY A 372 -14.02 -42.80 -1.71
N LYS A 373 -13.04 -42.20 -2.42
CA LYS A 373 -11.79 -41.71 -1.81
C LYS A 373 -12.02 -40.46 -0.97
N ILE A 374 -13.02 -39.65 -1.36
CA ILE A 374 -13.42 -38.43 -0.66
C ILE A 374 -14.92 -38.52 -0.37
N PRO A 375 -15.38 -38.28 0.87
CA PRO A 375 -16.80 -38.20 1.17
C PRO A 375 -17.50 -37.07 0.41
N ALA A 376 -18.69 -37.32 -0.10
CA ALA A 376 -19.53 -36.28 -0.72
C ALA A 376 -19.94 -35.19 0.29
N GLU A 377 -20.09 -35.54 1.58
CA GLU A 377 -20.31 -34.61 2.69
C GLU A 377 -19.20 -34.80 3.74
N ARG A 378 -18.26 -33.86 3.79
CA ARG A 378 -17.07 -33.89 4.65
C ARG A 378 -17.39 -33.44 6.08
N SER A 379 -18.34 -32.53 6.27
CA SER A 379 -18.71 -31.98 7.57
C SER A 379 -19.44 -32.97 8.48
N ARG A 380 -20.29 -33.86 7.92
CA ARG A 380 -20.97 -34.89 8.71
C ARG A 380 -20.05 -35.96 9.27
N ARG A 381 -18.91 -36.26 8.62
CA ARG A 381 -17.99 -37.28 9.11
C ARG A 381 -17.26 -36.89 10.41
N GLY A 382 -17.24 -35.60 10.76
CA GLY A 382 -16.69 -35.10 12.03
C GLY A 382 -17.62 -35.28 13.24
N ARG A 383 -18.92 -35.57 13.01
CA ARG A 383 -19.89 -35.94 14.05
C ARG A 383 -20.29 -37.39 13.82
N GLY A 384 -19.78 -38.31 14.62
CA GLY A 384 -19.99 -39.76 14.42
C GLY A 384 -21.44 -40.14 14.06
N GLY A 385 -21.61 -40.63 12.82
CA GLY A 385 -22.61 -41.63 12.41
C GLY A 385 -24.10 -41.26 12.45
N ARG A 386 -24.66 -40.87 11.31
CA ARG A 386 -25.65 -41.63 10.50
C ARG A 386 -26.05 -40.76 9.31
N VAL A 387 -26.03 -41.36 8.12
CA VAL A 387 -26.41 -40.69 6.87
C VAL A 387 -27.93 -40.69 6.78
N GLU A 388 -28.58 -39.60 7.19
CA GLU A 388 -29.93 -39.28 6.73
C GLU A 388 -29.82 -38.32 5.55
N GLN A 389 -30.21 -38.81 4.37
CA GLN A 389 -30.41 -37.97 3.19
C GLN A 389 -31.54 -36.97 3.49
N PRO A 390 -31.35 -35.66 3.23
CA PRO A 390 -32.47 -34.73 3.27
C PRO A 390 -33.46 -35.07 2.15
N ALA A 391 -34.75 -35.05 2.48
CA ALA A 391 -35.86 -35.37 1.59
C ALA A 391 -35.96 -34.42 0.39
N ALA A 392 -36.50 -34.98 -0.70
CA ALA A 392 -36.56 -34.48 -2.07
C ALA A 392 -37.19 -33.09 -2.27
#